data_AF-Q48595-F1
#
_entry.id   AF-Q48595-F1
#
_cell.length_a   1.000
_cell.length_b   1.000
_cell.length_c   1.000
_cell.angle_alpha   90.00
_cell.angle_beta   90.00
_cell.angle_gamma   90.00
#
_symmetry.space_group_name_H-M   'P 1'
#
loop_
_entity.id
_entity.type
_entity.pdbx_description
1 polymer ?
#
loop_
_entity_poly.entity_id
_entity_poly.type
_entity_poly.pdbx_seq_one_letter_code
_entity_poly.pdbx_strand_id
1 'polypeptide(L)'
;MAQQRSFQKYVSKHHENDLFDAVASFIPDNLDELHLWSYNIDVDNLDEENVSFDDMKVEQVFVNGDTLTNDIEFDVLVSGAIYFSKCDRHNDYEDSCNAWFRVNCRATIDGELKNFKVHDVETYDKKKNRFHRRLSDALVPIISSEDVEFEAEQFLKLYFPVAMEIPQRIDPLLIAEKMGLTVEYHEISEDGNIFGQIYFHDALLDGKEIKAKTILIDPRVIESRGIGGLNNTIMHECVHWHKHRLAFELVRLFQPELSNITTTKEEFDGLIEKNMTPTDWLEIQARKITPKILMPKKMFKQEVETFMRPDGGSGIVDQLLIIEGTISELASFFTVSKLSAKIRMVELGYEIAIGASNYVDGHPVPPHSWKQGAVSANQTYSIGFVDATIETLKNPRLLVAIKKELNLIFHRD
;
A
#
# COMPACT_ATOMS: atom_id res chain seq x y z
N MET A 1 1.31 -2.83 15.48
CA MET A 1 2.23 -1.69 15.73
C MET A 1 1.43 -0.39 15.88
N ALA A 2 1.11 0.05 17.11
CA ALA A 2 0.05 1.04 17.35
C ALA A 2 0.48 2.52 17.49
N GLN A 3 1.78 2.85 17.49
CA GLN A 3 2.22 4.25 17.64
C GLN A 3 2.69 4.81 16.30
N GLN A 4 1.96 5.79 15.76
CA GLN A 4 2.31 6.49 14.52
C GLN A 4 3.71 7.10 14.66
N ARG A 5 4.69 6.53 13.95
CA ARG A 5 6.06 7.02 13.89
C ARG A 5 6.18 7.96 12.70
N SER A 6 6.83 9.10 12.94
CA SER A 6 6.93 10.20 11.98
C SER A 6 8.39 10.39 11.61
N PHE A 7 8.71 10.19 10.33
CA PHE A 7 10.05 10.40 9.82
C PHE A 7 10.43 11.89 9.86
N GLN A 8 9.47 12.78 9.58
CA GLN A 8 9.66 14.22 9.75
C GLN A 8 10.10 14.58 11.17
N LYS A 9 9.39 14.08 12.19
CA LYS A 9 9.75 14.35 13.60
C LYS A 9 11.11 13.77 13.96
N TYR A 10 11.48 12.63 13.39
CA TYR A 10 12.81 12.05 13.62
C TYR A 10 13.90 12.96 13.04
N VAL A 11 13.80 13.33 11.76
CA VAL A 11 14.76 14.22 11.09
C VAL A 11 14.87 15.55 11.83
N SER A 12 13.73 16.17 12.16
CA SER A 12 13.69 17.44 12.88
C SER A 12 14.34 17.40 14.26
N LYS A 13 14.38 16.24 14.93
CA LYS A 13 14.98 16.11 16.26
C LYS A 13 16.46 15.76 16.22
N HIS A 14 16.88 14.99 15.22
CA HIS A 14 18.20 14.37 15.19
C HIS A 14 19.18 15.05 14.23
N HIS A 15 18.68 15.79 13.23
CA HIS A 15 19.49 16.41 12.17
C HIS A 15 19.17 17.90 12.00
N GLU A 16 18.62 18.55 13.02
CA GLU A 16 18.34 20.00 12.98
C GLU A 16 19.59 20.81 12.71
N ASN A 17 20.69 20.54 13.44
CA ASN A 17 21.96 21.26 13.25
C ASN A 17 22.54 21.02 11.84
N ASP A 18 22.52 19.78 11.35
CA ASP A 18 23.04 19.47 10.01
C ASP A 18 22.28 20.23 8.91
N LEU A 19 20.96 20.37 9.07
CA LEU A 19 20.11 21.13 8.15
C LEU A 19 20.33 22.64 8.28
N PHE A 20 20.45 23.14 9.51
CA PHE A 20 20.72 24.53 9.80
C PHE A 20 22.04 24.97 9.19
N ASP A 21 23.12 24.23 9.46
CA ASP A 21 24.46 24.54 8.97
C ASP A 21 24.50 24.58 7.43
N ALA A 22 23.79 23.65 6.78
CA ALA A 22 23.71 23.61 5.33
C ALA A 22 22.97 24.82 4.74
N VAL A 23 21.86 25.24 5.33
CA VAL A 23 21.10 26.41 4.86
C VAL A 23 21.82 27.71 5.18
N ALA A 24 22.38 27.84 6.38
CA ALA A 24 23.17 29.00 6.78
C ALA A 24 24.40 29.18 5.89
N SER A 25 25.02 28.09 5.43
CA SER A 25 26.14 28.14 4.48
C SER A 25 25.68 28.47 3.04
N PHE A 26 24.46 28.08 2.66
CA PHE A 26 23.91 28.36 1.33
C PHE A 26 23.56 29.83 1.12
N ILE A 27 23.05 30.51 2.15
CA ILE A 27 22.49 31.87 2.03
C ILE A 27 23.50 32.91 1.51
N PRO A 28 24.70 33.07 2.11
CA PRO A 28 25.68 34.08 1.67
C PRO A 28 26.10 33.90 0.20
N ASP A 29 26.31 32.66 -0.23
CA ASP A 29 26.77 32.34 -1.59
C ASP A 29 25.68 32.54 -2.66
N ASN A 30 24.41 32.75 -2.27
CA ASN A 30 23.27 32.71 -3.19
C ASN A 30 22.28 33.88 -2.97
N LEU A 31 22.72 35.02 -2.44
CA LEU A 31 21.84 36.17 -2.13
C LEU A 31 20.98 36.61 -3.32
N ASP A 32 21.51 36.60 -4.54
CA ASP A 32 20.78 36.97 -5.77
C ASP A 32 19.61 36.02 -6.09
N GLU A 33 19.69 34.77 -5.65
CA GLU A 33 18.61 33.78 -5.83
C GLU A 33 17.54 33.88 -4.75
N LEU A 34 17.86 34.54 -3.62
CA LEU A 34 16.93 34.77 -2.53
C LEU A 34 16.01 35.93 -2.92
N HIS A 35 14.71 35.67 -2.98
CA HIS A 35 13.70 36.72 -3.15
C HIS A 35 13.50 37.53 -1.85
N LEU A 36 14.59 38.12 -1.33
CA LEU A 36 14.59 38.96 -0.15
C LEU A 36 13.79 40.24 -0.42
N TRP A 37 13.20 40.79 0.64
CA TRP A 37 12.52 42.07 0.55
C TRP A 37 12.59 42.79 1.89
N SER A 38 12.75 44.11 1.83
CA SER A 38 12.70 45.01 2.98
C SER A 38 12.17 46.37 2.56
N TYR A 39 11.47 47.04 3.47
CA TYR A 39 11.05 48.44 3.28
C TYR A 39 12.12 49.43 3.75
N ASN A 40 13.11 48.97 4.52
CA ASN A 40 14.06 49.82 5.24
C ASN A 40 15.51 49.63 4.74
N ILE A 41 15.82 48.48 4.16
CA ILE A 41 17.17 48.10 3.71
C ILE A 41 17.14 47.78 2.22
N ASP A 42 18.12 48.30 1.48
CA ASP A 42 18.37 47.92 0.09
C ASP A 42 19.02 46.53 0.05
N VAL A 43 18.17 45.50 -0.05
CA VAL A 43 18.56 44.08 0.00
C VAL A 43 19.33 43.61 -1.24
N ASP A 44 19.25 44.36 -2.35
CA ASP A 44 19.94 44.05 -3.61
C ASP A 44 21.44 44.38 -3.56
N ASN A 45 21.92 45.06 -2.50
CA ASN A 45 23.31 45.46 -2.29
C ASN A 45 23.81 45.12 -0.87
N LEU A 46 23.42 43.96 -0.34
CA LEU A 46 23.89 43.47 0.96
C LEU A 46 25.26 42.79 0.84
N ASP A 47 26.14 43.06 1.80
CA ASP A 47 27.35 42.28 1.99
C ASP A 47 27.00 40.98 2.73
N GLU A 48 27.63 39.86 2.32
CA GLU A 48 27.46 38.53 2.89
C GLU A 48 27.61 38.49 4.43
N GLU A 49 28.54 39.29 4.98
CA GLU A 49 28.82 39.36 6.42
C GLU A 49 27.67 39.95 7.25
N ASN A 50 26.73 40.63 6.60
CA ASN A 50 25.58 41.27 7.24
C ASN A 50 24.30 40.45 7.15
N VAL A 51 24.37 39.20 6.67
CA VAL A 51 23.24 38.30 6.53
C VAL A 51 23.42 37.10 7.46
N SER A 52 22.37 36.75 8.20
CA SER A 52 22.36 35.58 9.07
C SER A 52 21.01 34.86 9.00
N PHE A 53 21.01 33.58 9.40
CA PHE A 53 19.85 32.71 9.37
C PHE A 53 19.56 32.19 10.77
N ASP A 54 18.30 32.26 11.21
CA ASP A 54 17.85 31.72 12.50
C ASP A 54 16.38 31.27 12.42
N ASP A 55 15.83 30.80 13.55
CA ASP A 55 14.44 30.36 13.69
C ASP A 55 14.05 29.25 12.69
N MET A 56 15.00 28.36 12.36
CA MET A 56 14.76 27.29 11.40
C MET A 56 13.71 26.31 11.94
N LYS A 57 12.80 25.89 11.06
CA LYS A 57 11.80 24.87 11.32
C LYS A 57 11.68 23.89 10.17
N VAL A 58 11.66 22.59 10.50
CA VAL A 58 11.35 21.53 9.54
C VAL A 58 9.84 21.46 9.31
N GLU A 59 9.40 21.86 8.12
CA GLU A 59 7.99 21.91 7.76
C GLU A 59 7.48 20.57 7.19
N GLN A 60 8.27 19.93 6.35
CA GLN A 60 7.88 18.66 5.72
C GLN A 60 9.09 17.85 5.24
N VAL A 61 8.95 16.52 5.19
CA VAL A 61 9.93 15.63 4.57
C VAL A 61 9.26 14.82 3.45
N PHE A 62 9.90 14.75 2.28
CA PHE A 62 9.47 13.95 1.15
C PHE A 62 10.52 12.89 0.84
N VAL A 63 10.17 11.62 0.92
CA VAL A 63 11.09 10.51 0.64
C VAL A 63 10.78 9.90 -0.72
N ASN A 64 11.83 9.65 -1.50
CA ASN A 64 11.74 8.94 -2.77
C ASN A 64 11.28 7.49 -2.54
N GLY A 65 10.13 7.13 -3.11
CA GLY A 65 9.53 5.79 -2.97
C GLY A 65 9.98 4.77 -4.01
N ASP A 66 10.84 5.14 -4.96
CA ASP A 66 11.28 4.24 -6.03
C ASP A 66 12.48 3.35 -5.65
N THR A 67 13.02 3.50 -4.43
CA THR A 67 14.15 2.70 -3.96
C THR A 67 13.73 1.31 -3.51
N LEU A 68 14.55 0.31 -3.86
CA LEU A 68 14.45 -1.07 -3.36
C LEU A 68 15.53 -1.36 -2.30
N THR A 69 16.31 -0.35 -1.90
CA THR A 69 17.39 -0.42 -0.91
C THR A 69 17.02 0.37 0.35
N ASN A 70 17.80 0.22 1.41
CA ASN A 70 17.65 1.02 2.62
C ASN A 70 18.31 2.39 2.47
N ASP A 71 19.07 2.59 1.40
CA ASP A 71 19.54 3.90 0.99
C ASP A 71 18.37 4.71 0.43
N ILE A 72 18.12 5.85 1.07
CA ILE A 72 17.03 6.76 0.78
C ILE A 72 17.59 8.11 0.32
N GLU A 73 16.90 8.69 -0.66
CA GLU A 73 17.03 10.08 -1.05
C GLU A 73 15.74 10.78 -0.64
N PHE A 74 15.86 11.94 0.00
CA PHE A 74 14.72 12.67 0.50
C PHE A 74 14.98 14.17 0.53
N ASP A 75 13.90 14.93 0.38
CA ASP A 75 13.93 16.38 0.48
C ASP A 75 13.36 16.78 1.85
N VAL A 76 14.07 17.65 2.54
CA VAL A 76 13.60 18.31 3.76
C VAL A 76 13.22 19.74 3.40
N LEU A 77 11.95 20.08 3.58
CA LEU A 77 11.45 21.43 3.44
C LEU A 77 11.61 22.15 4.78
N VAL A 78 12.42 23.19 4.80
CA VAL A 78 12.65 24.03 5.98
C VAL A 78 12.21 25.45 5.73
N SER A 79 11.70 26.10 6.77
CA SER A 79 11.43 27.54 6.81
C SER A 79 12.33 28.18 7.86
N GLY A 80 12.64 29.47 7.74
CA GLY A 80 13.38 30.21 8.76
C GLY A 80 13.47 31.70 8.44
N ALA A 81 13.97 32.46 9.40
CA ALA A 81 14.14 33.90 9.29
C ALA A 81 15.56 34.23 8.78
N ILE A 82 15.64 35.04 7.74
CA ILE A 82 16.88 35.64 7.28
C ILE A 82 16.91 37.05 7.87
N TYR A 83 17.89 37.30 8.73
CA TYR A 83 18.17 38.60 9.31
C TYR A 83 19.25 39.30 8.51
N PHE A 84 19.05 40.57 8.25
CA PHE A 84 20.04 41.39 7.57
C PHE A 84 20.14 42.76 8.22
N SER A 85 21.36 43.26 8.31
CA SER A 85 21.66 44.54 8.93
C SER A 85 22.42 45.46 7.98
N LYS A 86 22.28 46.77 8.21
CA LYS A 86 23.07 47.79 7.50
C LYS A 86 23.42 48.90 8.47
N CYS A 87 24.71 49.06 8.71
CA CYS A 87 25.26 50.18 9.45
C CYS A 87 25.64 51.31 8.48
N ASP A 88 25.04 52.48 8.65
CA ASP A 88 25.54 53.71 8.04
C ASP A 88 26.21 54.62 9.09
N ARG A 89 26.69 55.80 8.70
CA ARG A 89 27.42 56.70 9.63
C ARG A 89 26.55 57.25 10.77
N HIS A 90 25.23 57.08 10.72
CA HIS A 90 24.27 57.72 11.62
C HIS A 90 23.25 56.75 12.22
N ASN A 91 22.93 55.64 11.56
CA ASN A 91 21.89 54.69 11.96
C ASN A 91 22.31 53.24 11.67
N ASP A 92 21.85 52.36 12.56
CA ASP A 92 21.87 50.91 12.37
C ASP A 92 20.46 50.46 12.02
N TYR A 93 20.31 49.83 10.86
CA TYR A 93 19.06 49.24 10.40
C TYR A 93 19.15 47.73 10.48
N GLU A 94 18.15 47.10 11.09
CA GLU A 94 17.97 45.65 11.10
C GLU A 94 16.57 45.35 10.55
N ASP A 95 16.48 44.33 9.73
CA ASP A 95 15.21 43.81 9.24
C ASP A 95 15.34 42.30 9.01
N SER A 96 14.21 41.64 8.80
CA SER A 96 14.19 40.21 8.55
C SER A 96 13.07 39.81 7.61
N CYS A 97 13.26 38.71 6.89
CA CYS A 97 12.20 38.12 6.10
C CYS A 97 12.23 36.59 6.22
N ASN A 98 11.06 35.96 6.10
CA ASN A 98 10.96 34.51 6.14
C ASN A 98 11.21 33.91 4.75
N ALA A 99 12.07 32.90 4.70
CA ALA A 99 12.37 32.16 3.50
C ALA A 99 12.12 30.66 3.68
N TRP A 100 11.93 29.97 2.57
CA TRP A 100 11.71 28.52 2.51
C TRP A 100 12.78 27.89 1.63
N PHE A 101 13.36 26.80 2.12
CA PHE A 101 14.44 26.08 1.46
C PHE A 101 14.10 24.61 1.33
N ARG A 102 14.55 24.01 0.23
CA ARG A 102 14.55 22.57 0.06
C ARG A 102 15.98 22.06 0.22
N VAL A 103 16.18 21.19 1.18
CA VAL A 103 17.46 20.54 1.47
C VAL A 103 17.38 19.09 1.01
N ASN A 104 18.11 18.74 -0.04
CA ASN A 104 18.19 17.37 -0.53
C ASN A 104 19.20 16.58 0.30
N CYS A 105 18.76 15.45 0.82
CA CYS A 105 19.51 14.62 1.75
C CYS A 105 19.58 13.18 1.25
N ARG A 106 20.64 12.49 1.67
CA ARG A 106 20.80 11.04 1.51
C ARG A 106 21.16 10.41 2.85
N ALA A 107 20.63 9.22 3.10
CA ALA A 107 20.94 8.44 4.29
C ALA A 107 20.63 6.95 4.04
N THR A 108 21.07 6.10 4.97
CA THR A 108 20.70 4.68 5.01
C THR A 108 19.84 4.44 6.25
N ILE A 109 18.64 3.88 6.12
CA ILE A 109 17.78 3.52 7.25
C ILE A 109 17.88 2.01 7.56
N ASP A 110 18.42 1.66 8.73
CA ASP A 110 18.66 0.26 9.12
C ASP A 110 18.73 0.15 10.64
N GLY A 111 17.56 0.15 11.30
CA GLY A 111 17.42 0.31 12.76
C GLY A 111 17.85 1.67 13.34
N GLU A 112 18.64 2.44 12.59
CA GLU A 112 19.04 3.83 12.82
C GLU A 112 19.19 4.56 11.47
N LEU A 113 19.28 5.90 11.48
CA LEU A 113 19.56 6.69 10.27
C LEU A 113 21.07 6.93 10.15
N LYS A 114 21.74 6.12 9.32
CA LYS A 114 23.20 6.15 9.11
C LYS A 114 23.56 7.03 7.92
N ASN A 115 24.82 7.48 7.88
CA ASN A 115 25.43 8.14 6.72
C ASN A 115 24.63 9.35 6.21
N PHE A 116 23.97 10.09 7.11
CA PHE A 116 23.23 11.29 6.75
C PHE A 116 24.17 12.30 6.09
N LYS A 117 23.78 12.77 4.90
CA LYS A 117 24.51 13.78 4.13
C LYS A 117 23.54 14.71 3.45
N VAL A 118 23.78 16.01 3.59
CA VAL A 118 23.18 17.02 2.73
C VAL A 118 23.91 16.99 1.38
N HIS A 119 23.16 16.83 0.30
CA HIS A 119 23.67 16.79 -1.06
C HIS A 119 23.56 18.15 -1.75
N ASP A 120 22.45 18.86 -1.53
CA ASP A 120 22.11 20.10 -2.24
C ASP A 120 21.12 20.93 -1.44
N VAL A 121 21.16 22.25 -1.59
CA VAL A 121 20.22 23.21 -1.00
C VAL A 121 19.71 24.11 -2.13
N GLU A 122 18.39 24.28 -2.23
CA GLU A 122 17.77 25.20 -3.18
C GLU A 122 16.67 26.03 -2.52
N THR A 123 16.37 27.19 -3.08
CA THR A 123 15.15 27.94 -2.69
C THR A 123 13.91 27.12 -3.03
N TYR A 124 12.91 27.16 -2.14
CA TYR A 124 11.72 26.33 -2.32
C TYR A 124 10.80 26.87 -3.42
N ASP A 125 10.63 26.09 -4.48
CA ASP A 125 9.59 26.27 -5.48
C ASP A 125 8.51 25.19 -5.36
N LYS A 126 7.29 25.60 -5.02
CA LYS A 126 6.11 24.74 -4.91
C LYS A 126 5.78 24.00 -6.20
N LYS A 127 6.17 24.51 -7.37
CA LYS A 127 5.92 23.88 -8.68
C LYS A 127 6.92 22.77 -8.98
N LYS A 128 8.11 22.78 -8.37
CA LYS A 128 9.10 21.73 -8.55
C LYS A 128 8.75 20.53 -7.68
N ASN A 129 8.43 19.40 -8.29
CA ASN A 129 8.33 18.11 -7.61
C ASN A 129 9.48 17.19 -8.06
N ARG A 130 10.39 16.84 -7.15
CA ARG A 130 11.53 15.95 -7.47
C ARG A 130 11.11 14.46 -7.51
N PHE A 131 10.12 14.04 -6.72
CA PHE A 131 9.73 12.64 -6.59
C PHE A 131 8.34 12.37 -7.17
N HIS A 132 8.29 11.47 -8.15
CA HIS A 132 7.04 11.00 -8.76
C HIS A 132 6.30 10.05 -7.83
N ARG A 133 7.02 9.15 -7.14
CA ARG A 133 6.48 8.28 -6.11
C ARG A 133 7.00 8.70 -4.75
N ARG A 134 6.07 9.01 -3.85
CA ARG A 134 6.39 9.48 -2.51
C ARG A 134 5.96 8.45 -1.48
N LEU A 135 6.72 8.39 -0.40
CA LEU A 135 6.29 7.69 0.81
C LEU A 135 5.51 8.65 1.71
N SER A 136 4.63 8.10 2.53
CA SER A 136 4.01 8.82 3.64
C SER A 136 5.05 9.17 4.72
N ASP A 137 4.66 9.97 5.70
CA ASP A 137 5.51 10.29 6.86
C ASP A 137 5.87 9.04 7.71
N ALA A 138 5.10 7.95 7.56
CA ALA A 138 5.41 6.65 8.16
C ALA A 138 6.22 5.73 7.22
N LEU A 139 6.79 6.29 6.15
CA LEU A 139 7.52 5.60 5.07
C LEU A 139 6.73 4.48 4.35
N VAL A 140 5.40 4.47 4.49
CA VAL A 140 4.51 3.59 3.71
C VAL A 140 4.36 4.15 2.29
N PRO A 141 4.53 3.34 1.22
CA PRO A 141 4.28 3.79 -0.14
C PRO A 141 2.87 4.36 -0.32
N ILE A 142 2.73 5.45 -1.06
CA ILE A 142 1.40 6.01 -1.39
C ILE A 142 0.97 5.43 -2.73
N ILE A 143 0.04 4.47 -2.70
CA ILE A 143 -0.45 3.75 -3.88
C ILE A 143 -1.94 4.05 -4.05
N SER A 144 -2.31 4.67 -5.17
CA SER A 144 -3.71 4.93 -5.51
C SER A 144 -4.43 3.63 -5.91
N SER A 145 -5.76 3.65 -5.92
CA SER A 145 -6.55 2.48 -6.34
C SER A 145 -6.32 2.09 -7.81
N GLU A 146 -5.99 3.09 -8.63
CA GLU A 146 -5.73 3.01 -10.05
C GLU A 146 -4.34 2.41 -10.34
N ASP A 147 -3.38 2.63 -9.43
CA ASP A 147 -1.99 2.18 -9.59
C ASP A 147 -1.73 0.75 -9.11
N VAL A 148 -2.66 0.11 -8.39
CA VAL A 148 -2.46 -1.25 -7.83
C VAL A 148 -2.11 -2.28 -8.92
N GLU A 149 -2.76 -2.21 -10.08
CA GLU A 149 -2.40 -3.06 -11.23
C GLU A 149 -0.98 -2.79 -11.71
N PHE A 150 -0.62 -1.51 -11.84
CA PHE A 150 0.71 -1.13 -12.29
C PHE A 150 1.78 -1.67 -11.32
N GLU A 151 1.57 -1.58 -10.02
CA GLU A 151 2.50 -2.09 -9.02
C GLU A 151 2.69 -3.61 -9.11
N ALA A 152 1.60 -4.37 -9.32
CA ALA A 152 1.67 -5.80 -9.55
C ALA A 152 2.45 -6.15 -10.83
N GLU A 153 2.26 -5.39 -11.91
CA GLU A 153 3.00 -5.57 -13.16
C GLU A 153 4.49 -5.26 -13.01
N GLN A 154 4.87 -4.20 -12.30
CA GLN A 154 6.28 -3.89 -12.06
C GLN A 154 6.96 -4.96 -11.21
N PHE A 155 6.26 -5.46 -10.19
CA PHE A 155 6.74 -6.58 -9.38
C PHE A 155 7.05 -7.81 -10.25
N LEU A 156 6.12 -8.18 -11.15
CA LEU A 156 6.32 -9.30 -12.06
C LEU A 156 7.44 -9.05 -13.08
N LYS A 157 7.55 -7.84 -13.65
CA LYS A 157 8.65 -7.50 -14.57
C LYS A 157 10.02 -7.69 -13.91
N LEU A 158 10.12 -7.40 -12.61
CA LEU A 158 11.36 -7.54 -11.86
C LEU A 158 11.70 -8.99 -11.51
N TYR A 159 10.73 -9.78 -11.00
CA TYR A 159 11.02 -11.11 -10.44
C TYR A 159 10.57 -12.27 -11.35
N PHE A 160 9.58 -12.08 -12.21
CA PHE A 160 9.01 -13.14 -13.03
C PHE A 160 8.42 -12.62 -14.37
N PRO A 161 9.26 -12.04 -15.26
CA PRO A 161 8.81 -11.27 -16.42
C PRO A 161 7.98 -12.08 -17.43
N VAL A 162 8.25 -13.39 -17.55
CA VAL A 162 7.54 -14.27 -18.49
C VAL A 162 6.02 -14.37 -18.21
N ALA A 163 5.58 -14.14 -16.97
CA ALA A 163 4.14 -14.08 -16.63
C ALA A 163 3.43 -12.84 -17.18
N MET A 164 4.17 -11.90 -17.79
CA MET A 164 3.58 -10.76 -18.51
C MET A 164 3.37 -11.05 -20.01
N GLU A 165 3.89 -12.18 -20.50
CA GLU A 165 3.87 -12.53 -21.92
C GLU A 165 2.88 -13.65 -22.22
N ILE A 166 2.89 -14.72 -21.41
CA ILE A 166 2.04 -15.90 -21.59
C ILE A 166 1.28 -16.25 -20.31
N PRO A 167 0.00 -16.67 -20.42
CA PRO A 167 -0.74 -17.16 -19.27
C PRO A 167 -0.06 -18.38 -18.66
N GLN A 168 0.20 -18.31 -17.36
CA GLN A 168 0.82 -19.40 -16.63
C GLN A 168 0.54 -19.27 -15.13
N ARG A 169 0.67 -20.41 -14.44
CA ARG A 169 0.76 -20.42 -12.98
C ARG A 169 2.01 -19.67 -12.53
N ILE A 170 1.86 -18.86 -11.50
CA ILE A 170 2.98 -18.22 -10.80
C ILE A 170 3.24 -18.99 -9.52
N ASP A 171 4.46 -19.49 -9.36
CA ASP A 171 4.89 -20.18 -8.14
C ASP A 171 5.47 -19.17 -7.13
N PRO A 172 4.80 -18.93 -5.99
CA PRO A 172 5.28 -18.00 -4.98
C PRO A 172 6.62 -18.41 -4.35
N LEU A 173 6.92 -19.72 -4.26
CA LEU A 173 8.19 -20.20 -3.71
C LEU A 173 9.35 -19.79 -4.62
N LEU A 174 9.17 -19.94 -5.94
CA LEU A 174 10.16 -19.50 -6.92
C LEU A 174 10.37 -17.99 -6.89
N ILE A 175 9.30 -17.21 -6.70
CA ILE A 175 9.43 -15.75 -6.57
C ILE A 175 10.18 -15.39 -5.28
N ALA A 176 9.83 -16.00 -4.15
CA ALA A 176 10.53 -15.81 -2.89
C ALA A 176 12.04 -16.11 -3.03
N GLU A 177 12.39 -17.24 -3.65
CA GLU A 177 13.78 -17.62 -3.94
C GLU A 177 14.50 -16.55 -4.77
N LYS A 178 13.90 -16.07 -5.86
CA LYS A 178 14.47 -15.00 -6.71
C LYS A 178 14.65 -13.67 -5.99
N MET A 179 13.83 -13.42 -4.97
CA MET A 179 13.96 -12.26 -4.08
C MET A 179 15.06 -12.44 -3.02
N GLY A 180 15.66 -13.63 -2.95
CA GLY A 180 16.63 -14.02 -1.92
C GLY A 180 15.96 -14.27 -0.56
N LEU A 181 14.69 -14.65 -0.56
CA LEU A 181 13.93 -15.00 0.64
C LEU A 181 13.94 -16.52 0.86
N THR A 182 13.92 -16.91 2.13
CA THR A 182 13.74 -18.30 2.55
C THR A 182 12.32 -18.49 3.05
N VAL A 183 11.67 -19.59 2.71
CA VAL A 183 10.34 -19.95 3.23
C VAL A 183 10.48 -21.16 4.14
N GLU A 184 10.08 -21.01 5.41
CA GLU A 184 10.07 -22.10 6.40
C GLU A 184 8.65 -22.33 6.92
N TYR A 185 8.31 -23.59 7.19
CA TYR A 185 7.02 -23.96 7.77
C TYR A 185 7.16 -24.12 9.28
N HIS A 186 6.34 -23.41 10.03
CA HIS A 186 6.35 -23.42 11.49
C HIS A 186 4.98 -23.00 12.03
N GLU A 187 4.50 -23.62 13.10
CA GLU A 187 3.27 -23.16 13.77
C GLU A 187 3.55 -21.81 14.45
N ILE A 188 2.86 -20.75 14.02
CA ILE A 188 3.24 -19.37 14.40
C ILE A 188 2.47 -18.91 15.65
N SER A 189 1.20 -19.28 15.78
CA SER A 189 0.37 -18.94 16.94
C SER A 189 -0.39 -20.16 17.44
N GLU A 190 -0.63 -20.28 18.74
CA GLU A 190 -1.36 -21.45 19.30
C GLU A 190 -2.73 -21.66 18.62
N ASP A 191 -3.45 -20.55 18.38
CA ASP A 191 -4.79 -20.51 17.78
C ASP A 191 -4.84 -20.61 16.24
N GLY A 192 -3.68 -20.59 15.56
CA GLY A 192 -3.60 -20.63 14.09
C GLY A 192 -4.22 -19.42 13.39
N ASN A 193 -4.25 -18.26 14.06
CA ASN A 193 -4.77 -17.01 13.51
C ASN A 193 -3.72 -16.20 12.72
N ILE A 194 -2.45 -16.54 12.84
CA ILE A 194 -1.35 -15.99 12.02
C ILE A 194 -1.01 -17.00 10.93
N PHE A 195 -1.17 -16.61 9.66
CA PHE A 195 -0.88 -17.50 8.53
C PHE A 195 0.56 -17.39 8.02
N GLY A 196 1.13 -16.20 8.11
CA GLY A 196 2.44 -15.89 7.57
C GLY A 196 3.08 -14.73 8.33
N GLN A 197 4.41 -14.72 8.32
CA GLN A 197 5.20 -13.68 8.97
C GLN A 197 6.55 -13.51 8.27
N ILE A 198 6.81 -12.33 7.72
CA ILE A 198 8.12 -11.96 7.17
C ILE A 198 9.05 -11.37 8.24
N TYR A 199 10.26 -11.92 8.32
CA TYR A 199 11.34 -11.43 9.19
C TYR A 199 12.27 -10.51 8.41
N PHE A 200 12.31 -9.26 8.82
CA PHE A 200 13.18 -8.23 8.25
C PHE A 200 14.57 -8.22 8.88
N HIS A 201 14.66 -8.66 10.14
CA HIS A 201 15.90 -8.81 10.90
C HIS A 201 15.97 -10.19 11.54
N ASP A 202 17.19 -10.58 11.92
CA ASP A 202 17.42 -11.80 12.70
C ASP A 202 16.61 -11.73 14.01
N ALA A 203 16.06 -12.87 14.42
CA ALA A 203 15.22 -12.97 15.61
C ALA A 203 15.43 -14.32 16.30
N LEU A 204 15.04 -14.38 17.57
CA LEU A 204 14.95 -15.64 18.33
C LEU A 204 13.47 -15.95 18.57
N LEU A 205 13.00 -17.08 18.05
CA LEU A 205 11.67 -17.62 18.27
C LEU A 205 11.79 -18.96 18.99
N ASP A 206 11.28 -19.04 20.23
CA ASP A 206 11.35 -20.25 21.08
C ASP A 206 12.75 -20.88 21.18
N GLY A 207 13.79 -20.04 21.22
CA GLY A 207 15.20 -20.46 21.30
C GLY A 207 15.80 -20.90 19.96
N LYS A 208 15.03 -20.90 18.87
CA LYS A 208 15.51 -21.08 17.49
C LYS A 208 15.82 -19.71 16.88
N GLU A 209 17.00 -19.60 16.27
CA GLU A 209 17.36 -18.43 15.48
C GLU A 209 16.64 -18.45 14.13
N ILE A 210 15.95 -17.35 13.82
CA ILE A 210 15.33 -17.07 12.52
C ILE A 210 16.13 -15.96 11.88
N LYS A 211 16.64 -16.19 10.68
CA LYS A 211 17.42 -15.18 9.95
C LYS A 211 16.52 -14.16 9.26
N ALA A 212 17.00 -12.93 9.11
CA ALA A 212 16.42 -11.94 8.21
C ALA A 212 16.19 -12.55 6.82
N LYS A 213 15.20 -12.04 6.07
CA LYS A 213 14.77 -12.60 4.78
C LYS A 213 14.09 -13.96 4.89
N THR A 214 13.53 -14.29 6.04
CA THR A 214 12.78 -15.54 6.22
C THR A 214 11.29 -15.25 6.32
N ILE A 215 10.50 -15.93 5.50
CA ILE A 215 9.05 -16.01 5.62
C ILE A 215 8.73 -17.28 6.42
N LEU A 216 8.11 -17.12 7.58
CA LEU A 216 7.48 -18.23 8.28
C LEU A 216 6.05 -18.39 7.77
N ILE A 217 5.65 -19.63 7.52
CA ILE A 217 4.30 -20.00 7.10
C ILE A 217 3.73 -21.01 8.08
N ASP A 218 2.51 -20.73 8.57
CA ASP A 218 1.78 -21.69 9.37
C ASP A 218 1.21 -22.80 8.48
N PRO A 219 1.61 -24.08 8.67
CA PRO A 219 1.17 -25.17 7.80
C PRO A 219 -0.36 -25.38 7.82
N ARG A 220 -1.05 -24.96 8.88
CA ARG A 220 -2.52 -25.07 9.01
C ARG A 220 -3.27 -24.14 8.03
N VAL A 221 -2.57 -23.23 7.35
CA VAL A 221 -3.14 -22.46 6.23
C VAL A 221 -3.63 -23.38 5.10
N ILE A 222 -2.96 -24.52 4.89
CA ILE A 222 -3.33 -25.48 3.84
C ILE A 222 -4.65 -26.17 4.22
N GLU A 223 -4.81 -26.55 5.48
CA GLU A 223 -6.03 -27.20 5.96
C GLU A 223 -7.23 -26.25 5.91
N SER A 224 -7.03 -24.98 6.27
CA SER A 224 -8.11 -23.99 6.35
C SER A 224 -8.43 -23.30 5.02
N ARG A 225 -7.45 -23.11 4.13
CA ARG A 225 -7.58 -22.30 2.90
C ARG A 225 -7.07 -22.98 1.63
N GLY A 226 -6.56 -24.20 1.74
CA GLY A 226 -6.00 -24.96 0.62
C GLY A 226 -4.70 -24.36 0.05
N ILE A 227 -4.24 -24.93 -1.06
CA ILE A 227 -3.02 -24.50 -1.75
C ILE A 227 -3.14 -23.04 -2.23
N GLY A 228 -4.33 -22.60 -2.66
CA GLY A 228 -4.57 -21.22 -3.06
C GLY A 228 -4.39 -20.22 -1.92
N GLY A 229 -4.77 -20.60 -0.70
CA GLY A 229 -4.50 -19.82 0.51
C GLY A 229 -3.02 -19.75 0.84
N LEU A 230 -2.33 -20.89 0.82
CA LEU A 230 -0.87 -20.96 0.99
C LEU A 230 -0.13 -20.04 0.00
N ASN A 231 -0.45 -20.15 -1.29
CA ASN A 231 0.18 -19.35 -2.34
C ASN A 231 -0.06 -17.86 -2.14
N ASN A 232 -1.28 -17.49 -1.73
CA ASN A 232 -1.63 -16.12 -1.40
C ASN A 232 -0.81 -15.60 -0.23
N THR A 233 -0.70 -16.37 0.87
CA THR A 233 0.08 -15.99 2.04
C THR A 233 1.55 -15.78 1.70
N ILE A 234 2.21 -16.72 1.01
CA ILE A 234 3.63 -16.56 0.64
C ILE A 234 3.84 -15.31 -0.23
N MET A 235 2.97 -15.09 -1.22
CA MET A 235 3.06 -13.93 -2.10
C MET A 235 2.78 -12.61 -1.36
N HIS A 236 1.85 -12.62 -0.41
CA HIS A 236 1.54 -11.48 0.47
C HIS A 236 2.78 -11.07 1.27
N GLU A 237 3.46 -12.02 1.90
CA GLU A 237 4.73 -11.77 2.61
C GLU A 237 5.85 -11.28 1.67
N CYS A 238 5.90 -11.77 0.43
CA CYS A 238 6.81 -11.23 -0.59
C CYS A 238 6.50 -9.75 -0.91
N VAL A 239 5.23 -9.36 -0.98
CA VAL A 239 4.85 -7.96 -1.19
C VAL A 239 5.28 -7.10 0.00
N HIS A 240 5.12 -7.58 1.24
CA HIS A 240 5.66 -6.88 2.42
C HIS A 240 7.16 -6.66 2.32
N TRP A 241 7.92 -7.70 1.95
CA TRP A 241 9.35 -7.55 1.75
C TRP A 241 9.70 -6.51 0.68
N HIS A 242 9.01 -6.54 -0.47
CA HIS A 242 9.29 -5.67 -1.60
C HIS A 242 8.90 -4.20 -1.37
N LYS A 243 7.77 -3.94 -0.71
CA LYS A 243 7.20 -2.58 -0.58
C LYS A 243 7.37 -1.94 0.80
N HIS A 244 7.45 -2.73 1.86
CA HIS A 244 7.20 -2.22 3.22
C HIS A 244 8.45 -2.16 4.11
N ARG A 245 9.64 -2.43 3.56
CA ARG A 245 10.89 -2.45 4.34
C ARG A 245 11.22 -1.11 4.99
N LEU A 246 11.08 0.02 4.28
CA LEU A 246 11.38 1.33 4.85
C LEU A 246 10.41 1.72 5.99
N ALA A 247 9.12 1.41 5.84
CA ALA A 247 8.14 1.59 6.91
C ALA A 247 8.49 0.76 8.15
N PHE A 248 8.96 -0.48 7.94
CA PHE A 248 9.42 -1.33 9.00
C PHE A 248 10.68 -0.78 9.71
N GLU A 249 11.69 -0.35 8.96
CA GLU A 249 12.90 0.25 9.56
C GLU A 249 12.62 1.54 10.33
N LEU A 250 11.65 2.35 9.88
CA LEU A 250 11.21 3.52 10.64
C LEU A 250 10.69 3.14 12.02
N VAL A 251 9.90 2.06 12.13
CA VAL A 251 9.41 1.61 13.43
C VAL A 251 10.58 1.21 14.33
N ARG A 252 11.60 0.56 13.77
CA ARG A 252 12.80 0.14 14.51
C ARG A 252 13.65 1.30 15.04
N LEU A 253 13.62 2.48 14.41
CA LEU A 253 14.23 3.69 14.99
C LEU A 253 13.71 3.99 16.42
N PHE A 254 12.49 3.56 16.72
CA PHE A 254 11.85 3.75 18.03
C PHE A 254 11.70 2.45 18.84
N GLN A 255 11.80 1.30 18.17
CA GLN A 255 11.64 -0.04 18.75
C GLN A 255 12.67 -1.00 18.14
N PRO A 256 13.96 -0.90 18.53
CA PRO A 256 15.05 -1.63 17.87
C PRO A 256 14.91 -3.16 17.87
N GLU A 257 14.22 -3.69 18.88
CA GLU A 257 13.96 -5.12 19.09
C GLU A 257 12.92 -5.72 18.13
N LEU A 258 12.16 -4.90 17.40
CA LEU A 258 11.18 -5.41 16.45
C LEU A 258 11.89 -6.05 15.24
N SER A 259 11.49 -7.26 14.86
CA SER A 259 12.15 -8.03 13.81
C SER A 259 11.26 -8.47 12.64
N ASN A 260 9.93 -8.36 12.75
CA ASN A 260 8.98 -8.90 11.77
C ASN A 260 7.66 -8.12 11.62
N ILE A 261 6.91 -8.44 10.57
CA ILE A 261 5.52 -8.03 10.35
C ILE A 261 4.65 -9.29 10.33
N THR A 262 3.50 -9.23 11.01
CA THR A 262 2.59 -10.36 11.21
C THR A 262 1.30 -10.18 10.41
N THR A 263 0.90 -11.21 9.66
CA THR A 263 -0.41 -11.26 9.00
C THR A 263 -1.43 -12.01 9.86
N THR A 264 -2.46 -11.31 10.37
CA THR A 264 -3.55 -11.89 11.18
C THR A 264 -4.86 -12.09 10.39
N LYS A 265 -5.73 -12.99 10.86
CA LYS A 265 -7.08 -13.24 10.32
C LYS A 265 -7.99 -12.00 10.32
N GLU A 266 -7.88 -11.18 11.34
CA GLU A 266 -8.87 -10.16 11.69
C GLU A 266 -8.20 -8.82 11.70
N GLU A 267 -8.55 -7.93 10.76
CA GLU A 267 -8.42 -6.49 11.01
C GLU A 267 -9.10 -5.57 9.97
N PHE A 268 -10.03 -6.02 9.10
CA PHE A 268 -10.59 -5.10 8.08
C PHE A 268 -12.10 -5.20 7.80
N ASP A 269 -12.89 -5.87 8.64
CA ASP A 269 -14.35 -5.69 8.59
C ASP A 269 -14.71 -4.38 9.29
N GLY A 270 -15.12 -3.36 8.50
CA GLY A 270 -15.67 -2.10 9.03
C GLY A 270 -14.70 -0.94 9.23
N LEU A 271 -13.48 -0.98 8.69
CA LEU A 271 -12.55 0.15 8.80
C LEU A 271 -12.94 1.33 7.90
N ILE A 272 -12.99 2.52 8.50
CA ILE A 272 -13.18 3.80 7.81
C ILE A 272 -11.79 4.33 7.48
N GLU A 273 -11.50 4.60 6.19
CA GLU A 273 -10.18 5.05 5.69
C GLU A 273 -9.55 6.19 6.51
N LYS A 274 -10.37 7.08 7.09
CA LYS A 274 -9.91 8.22 7.91
C LYS A 274 -9.20 7.84 9.21
N ASN A 275 -9.37 6.62 9.71
CA ASN A 275 -8.79 6.15 10.96
C ASN A 275 -7.72 5.05 10.76
N MET A 276 -7.29 4.82 9.52
CA MET A 276 -6.31 3.79 9.23
C MET A 276 -4.92 4.15 9.75
N THR A 277 -4.31 3.23 10.48
CA THR A 277 -2.92 3.30 10.92
C THR A 277 -1.95 3.00 9.76
N PRO A 278 -0.67 3.34 9.88
CA PRO A 278 0.33 2.92 8.89
C PRO A 278 0.36 1.40 8.68
N THR A 279 0.24 0.61 9.74
CA THR A 279 0.14 -0.86 9.67
C THR A 279 -1.03 -1.28 8.80
N ASP A 280 -2.17 -0.60 8.94
CA ASP A 280 -3.36 -0.94 8.17
C ASP A 280 -3.15 -0.72 6.68
N TRP A 281 -2.43 0.33 6.31
CA TRP A 281 -2.07 0.59 4.93
C TRP A 281 -1.13 -0.48 4.36
N LEU A 282 -0.17 -0.99 5.15
CA LEU A 282 0.71 -2.09 4.71
C LEU A 282 -0.12 -3.32 4.34
N GLU A 283 -1.04 -3.73 5.22
CA GLU A 283 -1.90 -4.89 5.02
C GLU A 283 -2.87 -4.70 3.84
N ILE A 284 -3.52 -3.54 3.72
CA ILE A 284 -4.41 -3.26 2.59
C ILE A 284 -3.63 -3.30 1.27
N GLN A 285 -2.42 -2.72 1.21
CA GLN A 285 -1.61 -2.73 0.00
C GLN A 285 -1.23 -4.15 -0.39
N ALA A 286 -0.69 -4.94 0.54
CA ALA A 286 -0.32 -6.32 0.27
C ALA A 286 -1.53 -7.17 -0.18
N ARG A 287 -2.69 -7.03 0.50
CA ARG A 287 -3.94 -7.71 0.12
C ARG A 287 -4.45 -7.34 -1.26
N LYS A 288 -4.33 -6.07 -1.66
CA LYS A 288 -4.79 -5.59 -2.97
C LYS A 288 -3.86 -6.01 -4.10
N ILE A 289 -2.54 -5.97 -3.87
CA ILE A 289 -1.50 -6.24 -4.89
C ILE A 289 -1.34 -7.75 -5.14
N THR A 290 -1.30 -8.55 -4.08
CA THR A 290 -1.07 -10.01 -4.14
C THR A 290 -1.93 -10.76 -5.18
N PRO A 291 -3.27 -10.65 -5.19
CA PRO A 291 -4.08 -11.36 -6.17
C PRO A 291 -3.82 -10.89 -7.61
N LYS A 292 -3.38 -9.65 -7.81
CA LYS A 292 -3.05 -9.11 -9.14
C LYS A 292 -1.69 -9.61 -9.64
N ILE A 293 -0.76 -9.89 -8.73
CA ILE A 293 0.47 -10.62 -9.04
C ILE A 293 0.12 -12.05 -9.45
N LEU A 294 -0.65 -12.78 -8.63
CA LEU A 294 -0.99 -14.18 -8.90
C LEU A 294 -1.87 -14.38 -10.14
N MET A 295 -2.65 -13.36 -10.51
CA MET A 295 -3.55 -13.37 -11.66
C MET A 295 -3.36 -12.09 -12.51
N PRO A 296 -2.27 -12.01 -13.31
CA PRO A 296 -1.95 -10.82 -14.09
C PRO A 296 -3.09 -10.47 -15.05
N LYS A 297 -3.51 -9.20 -15.08
CA LYS A 297 -4.75 -8.76 -15.76
C LYS A 297 -4.91 -9.28 -17.18
N LYS A 298 -3.89 -9.08 -18.02
CA LYS A 298 -3.93 -9.50 -19.43
C LYS A 298 -3.99 -11.02 -19.55
N MET A 299 -3.20 -11.74 -18.77
CA MET A 299 -3.15 -13.20 -18.80
C MET A 299 -4.46 -13.82 -18.31
N PHE A 300 -5.01 -13.29 -17.21
CA PHE A 300 -6.27 -13.77 -16.66
C PHE A 300 -7.44 -13.60 -17.64
N LYS A 301 -7.53 -12.45 -18.33
CA LYS A 301 -8.57 -12.24 -19.36
C LYS A 301 -8.49 -13.25 -20.50
N GLN A 302 -7.27 -13.58 -20.96
CA GLN A 302 -7.07 -14.58 -22.02
C GLN A 302 -7.59 -15.97 -21.60
N GLU A 303 -7.35 -16.36 -20.35
CA GLU A 303 -7.86 -17.63 -19.82
C GLU A 303 -9.37 -17.61 -19.58
N VAL A 304 -9.94 -16.50 -19.13
CA VAL A 304 -11.40 -16.34 -19.03
C VAL A 304 -12.05 -16.57 -20.40
N GLU A 305 -11.52 -15.93 -21.45
CA GLU A 305 -12.01 -16.11 -22.82
C GLU A 305 -11.84 -17.56 -23.30
N THR A 306 -10.79 -18.25 -22.86
CA THR A 306 -10.56 -19.65 -23.20
C THR A 306 -11.58 -20.58 -22.54
N PHE A 307 -11.80 -20.46 -21.24
CA PHE A 307 -12.70 -21.34 -20.49
C PHE A 307 -14.18 -21.03 -20.72
N MET A 308 -14.51 -19.79 -21.13
CA MET A 308 -15.88 -19.43 -21.50
C MET A 308 -16.25 -19.84 -22.94
N ARG A 309 -15.31 -20.35 -23.76
CA ARG A 309 -15.63 -20.81 -25.12
C ARG A 309 -16.56 -22.03 -25.06
N PRO A 310 -17.71 -22.02 -25.75
CA PRO A 310 -18.57 -23.20 -25.86
C PRO A 310 -17.86 -24.31 -26.63
N ASP A 311 -17.86 -25.53 -26.10
CA ASP A 311 -17.41 -26.73 -26.83
C ASP A 311 -18.40 -27.07 -27.96
N GLY A 312 -18.26 -26.41 -29.10
CA GLY A 312 -18.62 -26.94 -30.43
C GLY A 312 -20.06 -27.42 -30.70
N GLY A 313 -21.07 -27.13 -29.88
CA GLY A 313 -22.42 -27.65 -30.15
C GLY A 313 -23.57 -27.08 -29.32
N SER A 314 -24.36 -26.22 -29.97
CA SER A 314 -25.81 -26.00 -29.80
C SER A 314 -26.43 -26.00 -28.39
N GLY A 315 -26.91 -24.82 -28.00
CA GLY A 315 -27.93 -24.62 -26.97
C GLY A 315 -27.75 -23.28 -26.29
N ILE A 316 -28.81 -22.73 -25.70
CA ILE A 316 -28.65 -21.83 -24.57
C ILE A 316 -28.01 -22.68 -23.47
N VAL A 317 -26.69 -22.86 -23.52
CA VAL A 317 -25.95 -23.42 -22.41
C VAL A 317 -26.15 -22.42 -21.29
N ASP A 318 -26.60 -22.91 -20.13
CA ASP A 318 -26.87 -22.05 -18.99
C ASP A 318 -25.57 -21.29 -18.66
N GLN A 319 -25.55 -20.00 -18.99
CA GLN A 319 -24.39 -19.14 -18.77
C GLN A 319 -23.96 -19.16 -17.29
N LEU A 320 -24.89 -19.52 -16.40
CA LEU A 320 -24.66 -19.71 -14.97
C LEU A 320 -23.89 -21.00 -14.64
N LEU A 321 -24.10 -22.08 -15.40
CA LEU A 321 -23.28 -23.30 -15.25
C LEU A 321 -21.87 -23.10 -15.81
N ILE A 322 -21.76 -22.39 -16.94
CA ILE A 322 -20.45 -22.07 -17.55
C ILE A 322 -19.60 -21.23 -16.59
N ILE A 323 -20.19 -20.24 -15.91
CA ILE A 323 -19.41 -19.34 -15.05
C ILE A 323 -18.85 -20.04 -13.81
N GLU A 324 -19.58 -20.95 -13.17
CA GLU A 324 -19.06 -21.71 -12.01
C GLU A 324 -17.95 -22.69 -12.42
N GLY A 325 -18.10 -23.32 -13.58
CA GLY A 325 -17.05 -24.12 -14.21
C GLY A 325 -15.81 -23.26 -14.50
N THR A 326 -16.01 -22.12 -15.15
CA THR A 326 -14.95 -21.14 -15.49
C THR A 326 -14.20 -20.68 -14.23
N ILE A 327 -14.89 -20.32 -13.15
CA ILE A 327 -14.27 -19.93 -11.88
C ILE A 327 -13.40 -21.08 -11.34
N SER A 328 -13.89 -22.31 -11.42
CA SER A 328 -13.16 -23.49 -10.94
C SER A 328 -11.91 -23.77 -11.79
N GLU A 329 -12.01 -23.67 -13.12
CA GLU A 329 -10.88 -23.84 -14.04
C GLU A 329 -9.83 -22.74 -13.85
N LEU A 330 -10.23 -21.46 -13.74
CA LEU A 330 -9.33 -20.35 -13.46
C LEU A 330 -8.61 -20.51 -12.12
N ALA A 331 -9.34 -20.91 -11.07
CA ALA A 331 -8.77 -21.15 -9.76
C ALA A 331 -7.73 -22.28 -9.80
N SER A 332 -8.00 -23.34 -10.55
CA SER A 332 -7.06 -24.44 -10.79
C SER A 332 -5.83 -23.97 -11.56
N PHE A 333 -6.03 -23.31 -12.70
CA PHE A 333 -4.96 -22.83 -13.59
C PHE A 333 -3.98 -21.88 -12.89
N PHE A 334 -4.49 -20.86 -12.20
CA PHE A 334 -3.66 -19.91 -11.46
C PHE A 334 -3.27 -20.41 -10.07
N THR A 335 -3.80 -21.57 -9.64
CA THR A 335 -3.58 -22.16 -8.31
C THR A 335 -3.90 -21.18 -7.17
N VAL A 336 -5.11 -20.61 -7.23
CA VAL A 336 -5.66 -19.67 -6.25
C VAL A 336 -6.99 -20.22 -5.69
N SER A 337 -7.58 -19.56 -4.70
CA SER A 337 -8.91 -19.93 -4.23
C SER A 337 -9.99 -19.59 -5.27
N LYS A 338 -11.09 -20.35 -5.30
CA LYS A 338 -12.26 -20.04 -6.15
C LYS A 338 -12.81 -18.64 -5.88
N LEU A 339 -12.80 -18.21 -4.61
CA LEU A 339 -13.21 -16.86 -4.23
C LEU A 339 -12.30 -15.81 -4.85
N SER A 340 -10.98 -16.00 -4.81
CA SER A 340 -10.02 -15.08 -5.43
C SER A 340 -10.22 -14.98 -6.94
N ALA A 341 -10.41 -16.11 -7.63
CA ALA A 341 -10.69 -16.13 -9.07
C ALA A 341 -12.01 -15.42 -9.41
N LYS A 342 -13.08 -15.67 -8.62
CA LYS A 342 -14.37 -14.96 -8.76
C LYS A 342 -14.20 -13.45 -8.58
N ILE A 343 -13.54 -13.00 -7.51
CA ILE A 343 -13.29 -11.57 -7.26
C ILE A 343 -12.54 -10.97 -8.44
N ARG A 344 -11.51 -11.67 -8.95
CA ARG A 344 -10.72 -11.21 -10.10
C ARG A 344 -11.55 -11.06 -11.37
N MET A 345 -12.47 -11.98 -11.64
CA MET A 345 -13.43 -11.86 -12.74
C MET A 345 -14.29 -10.59 -12.59
N VAL A 346 -14.84 -10.35 -11.40
CA VAL A 346 -15.66 -9.16 -11.13
C VAL A 346 -14.87 -7.86 -11.31
N GLU A 347 -13.65 -7.77 -10.75
CA GLU A 347 -12.75 -6.61 -10.92
C GLU A 347 -12.46 -6.29 -12.39
N LEU A 348 -12.45 -7.31 -13.25
CA LEU A 348 -12.11 -7.18 -14.67
C LEU A 348 -13.32 -6.97 -15.58
N GLY A 349 -14.52 -6.85 -15.01
CA GLY A 349 -15.76 -6.50 -15.70
C GLY A 349 -16.67 -7.67 -16.05
N TYR A 350 -16.38 -8.89 -15.59
CA TYR A 350 -17.23 -10.06 -15.82
C TYR A 350 -18.34 -10.13 -14.76
N GLU A 351 -19.32 -9.21 -14.85
CA GLU A 351 -20.40 -9.01 -13.86
C GLU A 351 -21.19 -10.29 -13.51
N ILE A 352 -21.35 -11.21 -14.47
CA ILE A 352 -22.05 -12.49 -14.25
C ILE A 352 -21.42 -13.32 -13.12
N ALA A 353 -20.13 -13.14 -12.84
CA ALA A 353 -19.43 -13.82 -11.76
C ALA A 353 -19.95 -13.42 -10.36
N ILE A 354 -20.55 -12.24 -10.19
CA ILE A 354 -21.10 -11.78 -8.90
C ILE A 354 -22.17 -12.76 -8.40
N GLY A 355 -23.01 -13.26 -9.30
CA GLY A 355 -24.13 -14.15 -8.98
C GLY A 355 -23.77 -15.63 -8.82
N ALA A 356 -22.51 -16.02 -9.06
CA ALA A 356 -22.05 -17.39 -9.06
C ALA A 356 -21.43 -17.80 -7.72
N SER A 357 -21.61 -19.05 -7.27
CA SER A 357 -20.96 -19.61 -6.06
C SER A 357 -21.11 -18.73 -4.81
N ASN A 358 -22.32 -18.20 -4.59
CA ASN A 358 -22.64 -17.37 -3.43
C ASN A 358 -23.00 -18.24 -2.23
N TYR A 359 -22.62 -17.79 -1.03
CA TYR A 359 -23.00 -18.40 0.25
C TYR A 359 -23.52 -17.30 1.17
N VAL A 360 -24.74 -17.50 1.69
CA VAL A 360 -25.42 -16.55 2.58
C VAL A 360 -25.97 -17.33 3.76
N ASP A 361 -25.75 -16.84 4.98
CA ASP A 361 -26.16 -17.49 6.24
C ASP A 361 -25.79 -18.99 6.33
N GLY A 362 -24.61 -19.35 5.83
CA GLY A 362 -24.11 -20.74 5.84
C GLY A 362 -24.69 -21.65 4.75
N HIS A 363 -25.54 -21.13 3.86
CA HIS A 363 -26.18 -21.90 2.80
C HIS A 363 -25.74 -21.45 1.39
N PRO A 364 -25.54 -22.39 0.44
CA PRO A 364 -25.28 -22.02 -0.95
C PRO A 364 -26.52 -21.37 -1.57
N VAL A 365 -26.31 -20.28 -2.28
CA VAL A 365 -27.36 -19.61 -3.07
C VAL A 365 -27.26 -20.10 -4.52
N PRO A 366 -28.37 -20.51 -5.15
CA PRO A 366 -28.38 -20.87 -6.55
C PRO A 366 -27.76 -19.76 -7.43
N PRO A 367 -26.94 -20.12 -8.42
CA PRO A 367 -26.43 -19.17 -9.38
C PRO A 367 -27.57 -18.37 -10.02
N HIS A 368 -27.37 -17.06 -10.18
CA HIS A 368 -28.35 -16.17 -10.77
C HIS A 368 -27.68 -15.02 -11.52
N SER A 369 -28.38 -14.42 -12.47
CA SER A 369 -27.89 -13.30 -13.25
C SER A 369 -28.96 -12.23 -13.42
N TRP A 370 -28.53 -11.09 -13.95
CA TRP A 370 -29.35 -9.90 -14.18
C TRP A 370 -28.89 -9.24 -15.48
N LYS A 371 -29.63 -8.21 -15.91
CA LYS A 371 -29.21 -7.39 -17.05
C LYS A 371 -27.92 -6.66 -16.71
N GLN A 372 -26.93 -6.73 -17.60
CA GLN A 372 -25.65 -6.04 -17.42
C GLN A 372 -25.84 -4.57 -16.99
N GLY A 373 -25.06 -4.13 -16.00
CA GLY A 373 -25.14 -2.82 -15.39
C GLY A 373 -26.23 -2.65 -14.33
N ALA A 374 -27.01 -3.69 -13.99
CA ALA A 374 -28.05 -3.59 -12.96
C ALA A 374 -27.50 -3.55 -11.52
N VAL A 375 -26.28 -4.04 -11.28
CA VAL A 375 -25.57 -3.93 -10.00
C VAL A 375 -24.11 -3.56 -10.21
N SER A 376 -23.55 -2.77 -9.29
CA SER A 376 -22.11 -2.51 -9.21
C SER A 376 -21.37 -3.66 -8.52
N ALA A 377 -20.04 -3.66 -8.59
CA ALA A 377 -19.18 -4.72 -8.02
C ALA A 377 -19.36 -4.93 -6.49
N ASN A 378 -19.85 -3.92 -5.78
CA ASN A 378 -20.13 -3.96 -4.33
C ASN A 378 -21.64 -4.10 -4.00
N GLN A 379 -22.47 -4.44 -4.98
CA GLN A 379 -23.90 -4.66 -4.81
C GLN A 379 -24.24 -6.14 -5.04
N THR A 380 -25.31 -6.60 -4.39
CA THR A 380 -25.76 -8.00 -4.45
C THR A 380 -27.29 -8.06 -4.39
N TYR A 381 -27.87 -9.08 -5.01
CA TYR A 381 -29.28 -9.46 -4.85
C TYR A 381 -29.48 -10.54 -3.78
N SER A 382 -28.39 -11.07 -3.21
CA SER A 382 -28.41 -12.05 -2.14
C SER A 382 -27.98 -11.39 -0.83
N ILE A 383 -28.89 -11.37 0.15
CA ILE A 383 -28.67 -10.77 1.48
C ILE A 383 -29.08 -11.77 2.56
N GLY A 384 -28.39 -11.73 3.71
CA GLY A 384 -28.71 -12.57 4.86
C GLY A 384 -30.04 -12.20 5.49
N PHE A 385 -30.59 -13.09 6.31
CA PHE A 385 -31.89 -12.92 6.96
C PHE A 385 -31.95 -11.69 7.87
N VAL A 386 -30.89 -11.46 8.65
CA VAL A 386 -30.79 -10.30 9.54
C VAL A 386 -30.76 -9.00 8.73
N ASP A 387 -29.91 -8.94 7.70
CA ASP A 387 -29.81 -7.78 6.82
C ASP A 387 -31.12 -7.53 6.06
N ALA A 388 -31.79 -8.58 5.58
CA ALA A 388 -33.10 -8.48 4.94
C ALA A 388 -34.15 -7.91 5.90
N THR A 389 -34.11 -8.30 7.17
CA THR A 389 -35.01 -7.77 8.20
C THR A 389 -34.74 -6.29 8.46
N ILE A 390 -33.48 -5.90 8.57
CA ILE A 390 -33.09 -4.48 8.75
C ILE A 390 -33.50 -3.66 7.52
N GLU A 391 -33.23 -4.15 6.32
CA GLU A 391 -33.54 -3.45 5.07
C GLU A 391 -35.04 -3.35 4.82
N THR A 392 -35.85 -4.33 5.21
CA THR A 392 -37.32 -4.22 5.13
C THR A 392 -37.90 -3.17 6.08
N LEU A 393 -37.26 -2.95 7.24
CA LEU A 393 -37.64 -1.87 8.15
C LEU A 393 -37.29 -0.50 7.57
N LYS A 394 -36.16 -0.38 6.86
CA LYS A 394 -35.70 0.87 6.24
C LYS A 394 -36.37 1.17 4.89
N ASN A 395 -36.79 0.14 4.16
CA ASN A 395 -37.31 0.25 2.80
C ASN A 395 -38.74 -0.31 2.68
N PRO A 396 -39.77 0.56 2.77
CA PRO A 396 -41.17 0.13 2.71
C PRO A 396 -41.56 -0.58 1.41
N ARG A 397 -40.86 -0.30 0.29
CA ARG A 397 -41.13 -0.97 -1.00
C ARG A 397 -40.72 -2.43 -0.99
N LEU A 398 -39.60 -2.74 -0.34
CA LEU A 398 -39.12 -4.12 -0.18
C LEU A 398 -40.10 -4.93 0.68
N LEU A 399 -40.61 -4.34 1.75
CA LEU A 399 -41.63 -4.97 2.61
C LEU A 399 -42.91 -5.31 1.84
N VAL A 400 -43.38 -4.42 0.97
CA VAL A 400 -44.56 -4.67 0.12
C VAL A 400 -44.29 -5.78 -0.89
N ALA A 401 -43.11 -5.81 -1.51
CA ALA A 401 -42.74 -6.85 -2.46
C ALA A 401 -42.69 -8.24 -1.80
N ILE A 402 -42.06 -8.35 -0.63
CA ILE A 402 -41.97 -9.61 0.13
C ILE A 402 -43.35 -10.10 0.56
N LYS A 403 -44.22 -9.21 1.08
CA LYS A 403 -45.60 -9.57 1.43
C LYS A 403 -46.39 -10.08 0.23
N LYS A 404 -46.16 -9.51 -0.96
CA LYS A 404 -46.81 -9.93 -2.21
C LYS A 404 -46.36 -11.31 -2.66
N GLU A 405 -45.07 -11.63 -2.57
CA GLU A 405 -44.56 -12.96 -2.89
C GLU A 405 -44.96 -14.03 -1.86
N LEU A 406 -44.91 -13.73 -0.56
CA LEU A 406 -45.39 -14.65 0.47
C LEU A 406 -46.88 -14.96 0.27
N ASN A 407 -47.71 -13.97 -0.05
CA ASN A 407 -49.11 -14.20 -0.40
C ASN A 407 -49.30 -15.07 -1.66
N LEU A 408 -48.36 -15.06 -2.62
CA LEU A 408 -48.40 -15.94 -3.79
C LEU A 408 -48.01 -17.39 -3.46
N ILE A 409 -47.21 -17.61 -2.42
CA ILE A 409 -46.81 -18.95 -1.95
C ILE A 409 -47.95 -19.58 -1.12
N PHE A 410 -48.65 -18.80 -0.31
CA PHE A 410 -49.78 -19.28 0.52
C PHE A 410 -51.14 -19.35 -0.20
N HIS A 411 -51.20 -18.95 -1.48
CA HIS A 411 -52.39 -19.08 -2.34
C HIS A 411 -52.20 -20.02 -3.53
N ARG A 412 -51.13 -20.83 -3.53
CA ARG A 412 -51.01 -22.03 -4.38
C ARG A 412 -51.52 -23.24 -3.59
N ASP A 413 -52.83 -23.30 -3.37
CA ASP A 413 -53.57 -24.53 -3.09
C ASP A 413 -54.61 -24.74 -4.21
#